data_AF-A0A1H6HG56-F1
#
_entry.id   AF-A0A1H6HG56-F1
#
_cell.length_a   1.000
_cell.length_b   1.000
_cell.length_c   1.000
_cell.angle_alpha   90.00
_cell.angle_beta   90.00
_cell.angle_gamma   90.00
#
_symmetry.space_group_name_H-M   'P 1'
#
loop_
_entity.id
_entity.type
_entity.pdbx_description
1 polymer ?
#
loop_
_entity_poly.entity_id
_entity_poly.type
_entity_poly.pdbx_seq_one_letter_code
_entity_poly.pdbx_strand_id
1 'polypeptide(L)'
;MTETVIHLHLTPALLREALQGAGYRVEEAKDIDGAPLLRSATGGLAFTMMFFNPRPDQADDTPPGAARFADATFQAVFQVEGDLPLPLVNQWNATRRFARLHLLPGLLMLNMDIIALGGVTSDHLRAQAGIWDQLVQHLIAFLREELPKLAKASPVVEPVPEQQAPSASDAA
;
A
#
# COMPACT_ATOMS: atom_id res chain seq x y z
N MET A 1 32.11 -20.37 -3.57
CA MET A 1 31.45 -19.23 -2.90
C MET A 1 30.77 -18.44 -3.99
N THR A 2 29.44 -18.32 -3.97
CA THR A 2 28.71 -17.51 -4.94
C THR A 2 28.94 -16.05 -4.59
N GLU A 3 29.34 -15.24 -5.56
CA GLU A 3 29.55 -13.81 -5.37
C GLU A 3 28.21 -13.13 -5.05
N THR A 4 28.17 -12.38 -3.94
CA THR A 4 26.97 -11.65 -3.52
C THR A 4 26.95 -10.29 -4.20
N VAL A 5 26.00 -10.09 -5.13
CA VAL A 5 25.79 -8.80 -5.79
C VAL A 5 25.11 -7.82 -4.81
N ILE A 6 25.68 -6.62 -4.71
CA ILE A 6 25.16 -5.51 -3.89
C ILE A 6 24.64 -4.41 -4.82
N HIS A 7 23.38 -4.04 -4.64
CA HIS A 7 22.68 -2.99 -5.38
C HIS A 7 22.63 -1.72 -4.53
N LEU A 8 23.13 -0.60 -5.05
CA LEU A 8 23.12 0.70 -4.36
C LEU A 8 21.91 1.58 -4.72
N HIS A 9 21.15 1.16 -5.73
CA HIS A 9 19.97 1.82 -6.27
C HIS A 9 19.02 0.77 -6.82
N LEU A 10 17.77 1.17 -6.98
CA LEU A 10 16.74 0.39 -7.62
C LEU A 10 16.63 0.79 -9.09
N THR A 11 16.39 -0.19 -9.94
CA THR A 11 15.98 0.01 -11.34
C THR A 11 14.71 -0.78 -11.61
N PRO A 12 13.89 -0.39 -12.61
CA PRO A 12 12.74 -1.17 -13.03
C PRO A 12 13.10 -2.63 -13.38
N ALA A 13 14.22 -2.84 -14.07
CA ALA A 13 14.69 -4.17 -14.43
C ALA A 13 15.03 -5.02 -13.19
N LEU A 14 15.72 -4.45 -12.21
CA LEU A 14 16.11 -5.14 -10.98
C LEU A 14 14.88 -5.59 -10.17
N LEU A 15 13.91 -4.69 -9.97
CA LEU A 15 12.68 -5.04 -9.25
C LEU A 15 11.80 -6.00 -10.04
N ARG A 16 11.75 -5.89 -11.37
CA ARG A 16 11.08 -6.89 -12.22
C ARG A 16 11.70 -8.27 -12.02
N GLU A 17 13.02 -8.39 -12.04
CA GLU A 17 13.71 -9.67 -11.83
C GLU A 17 13.47 -10.23 -10.41
N ALA A 18 13.49 -9.38 -9.39
CA ALA A 18 13.17 -9.78 -8.02
C ALA A 18 11.74 -10.32 -7.90
N LEU A 19 10.76 -9.63 -8.49
CA LEU A 19 9.36 -10.05 -8.51
C LEU A 19 9.14 -11.33 -9.31
N GLN A 20 9.72 -11.44 -10.51
CA GLN A 20 9.64 -12.65 -11.34
C GLN A 20 10.29 -13.85 -10.64
N GLY A 21 11.43 -13.62 -9.97
CA GLY A 21 12.08 -14.64 -9.13
C GLY A 21 11.24 -15.08 -7.92
N ALA A 22 10.29 -14.25 -7.48
CA ALA A 22 9.30 -14.60 -6.47
C ALA A 22 8.01 -15.24 -7.05
N GLY A 23 7.96 -15.45 -8.37
CA GLY A 23 6.83 -16.10 -9.06
C GLY A 23 5.74 -15.13 -9.56
N TYR A 24 5.96 -13.83 -9.47
CA TYR A 24 5.00 -12.85 -9.97
C TYR A 24 5.06 -12.69 -11.49
N ARG A 25 3.90 -12.43 -12.10
CA ARG A 25 3.82 -11.85 -13.44
C ARG A 25 3.98 -10.33 -13.31
N VAL A 26 4.82 -9.75 -14.15
CA VAL A 26 5.15 -8.32 -14.07
C VAL A 26 4.92 -7.67 -15.43
N GLU A 27 4.15 -6.58 -15.42
CA GLU A 27 3.95 -5.68 -16.55
C GLU A 27 4.71 -4.37 -16.26
N GLU A 28 5.55 -3.94 -17.20
CA GLU A 28 6.17 -2.62 -17.14
C GLU A 28 5.20 -1.58 -17.73
N ALA A 29 4.94 -0.49 -17.01
CA ALA A 29 4.11 0.60 -17.49
C ALA A 29 4.66 1.95 -17.04
N LYS A 30 3.89 3.01 -17.28
CA LYS A 30 4.18 4.36 -16.82
C LYS A 30 3.00 4.92 -16.04
N ASP A 31 3.26 5.78 -15.08
CA ASP A 31 2.22 6.59 -14.44
C ASP A 31 1.76 7.73 -15.35
N ILE A 32 0.87 8.58 -14.83
CA ILE A 32 0.31 9.72 -15.56
C ILE A 32 1.36 10.79 -15.90
N ASP A 33 2.41 10.90 -15.09
CA ASP A 33 3.52 11.83 -15.27
C ASP A 33 4.63 11.23 -16.16
N GLY A 34 4.45 9.99 -16.62
CA GLY A 34 5.37 9.27 -17.48
C GLY A 34 6.51 8.56 -16.74
N ALA A 35 6.50 8.56 -15.40
CA ALA A 35 7.48 7.85 -14.59
C ALA A 35 7.26 6.33 -14.68
N PRO A 36 8.33 5.52 -14.65
CA PRO A 36 8.19 4.07 -14.75
C PRO A 36 7.47 3.51 -13.52
N LEU A 37 6.67 2.46 -13.74
CA LEU A 37 6.09 1.64 -12.67
C LEU A 37 6.01 0.18 -13.11
N LEU A 38 5.87 -0.72 -12.14
CA LEU A 38 5.61 -2.14 -12.40
C LEU A 38 4.23 -2.51 -11.89
N ARG A 39 3.43 -3.24 -12.68
CA ARG A 39 2.14 -3.80 -12.25
C ARG A 39 2.26 -5.31 -12.07
N SER A 40 1.61 -5.81 -11.04
CA SER A 40 1.54 -7.24 -10.73
C SER A 40 0.26 -7.53 -9.92
N ALA A 41 0.04 -8.78 -9.58
CA ALA A 41 -1.03 -9.19 -8.69
C ALA A 41 -0.60 -10.33 -7.77
N THR A 42 -1.14 -10.34 -6.56
CA THR A 42 -1.06 -11.47 -5.64
C THR A 42 -2.39 -11.74 -4.97
N GLY A 43 -2.75 -13.02 -4.77
CA GLY A 43 -4.00 -13.40 -4.10
C GLY A 43 -5.26 -12.82 -4.74
N GLY A 44 -5.23 -12.52 -6.05
CA GLY A 44 -6.33 -11.86 -6.77
C GLY A 44 -6.37 -10.33 -6.63
N LEU A 45 -5.43 -9.72 -5.92
CA LEU A 45 -5.31 -8.27 -5.74
C LEU A 45 -4.20 -7.70 -6.61
N ALA A 46 -4.55 -6.72 -7.43
CA ALA A 46 -3.58 -5.95 -8.20
C ALA A 46 -2.76 -5.04 -7.29
N PHE A 47 -1.48 -4.90 -7.60
CA PHE A 47 -0.59 -3.94 -6.95
C PHE A 47 0.38 -3.34 -7.95
N THR A 48 0.93 -2.20 -7.57
CA THR A 48 1.90 -1.45 -8.35
C THR A 48 3.18 -1.26 -7.53
N MET A 49 4.33 -1.31 -8.18
CA MET A 49 5.57 -0.76 -7.63
C MET A 49 5.87 0.57 -8.32
N MET A 50 5.94 1.64 -7.52
CA MET A 50 6.30 2.98 -7.97
C MET A 50 7.69 3.33 -7.46
N PHE A 51 8.45 4.10 -8.24
CA PHE A 51 9.84 4.43 -7.95
C PHE A 51 9.96 5.91 -7.56
N PHE A 52 10.81 6.20 -6.57
CA PHE A 52 10.98 7.55 -6.05
C PHE A 52 12.46 7.89 -5.87
N ASN A 53 12.72 9.17 -5.60
CA ASN A 53 14.05 9.69 -5.33
C ASN A 53 15.10 9.30 -6.42
N PRO A 54 14.98 9.86 -7.64
CA PRO A 54 15.89 9.56 -8.74
C PRO A 54 17.36 9.79 -8.36
N ARG A 55 18.25 8.93 -8.87
CA ARG A 55 19.69 9.00 -8.62
C ARG A 55 20.43 9.39 -9.90
N PRO A 56 21.51 10.17 -9.79
CA PRO A 56 22.35 10.46 -10.93
C PRO A 56 23.01 9.18 -11.44
N ASP A 57 23.42 9.19 -12.71
CA ASP A 57 24.25 8.13 -13.25
C ASP A 57 25.56 8.02 -12.47
N GLN A 58 25.94 6.79 -12.15
CA GLN A 58 27.15 6.45 -11.45
C GLN A 58 27.97 5.47 -12.30
N ALA A 59 29.30 5.55 -12.21
CA ALA A 59 30.18 4.59 -12.85
C ALA A 59 30.09 3.25 -12.09
N ASP A 60 29.16 2.41 -12.51
CA ASP A 60 28.93 1.05 -12.04
C ASP A 60 28.47 0.16 -13.20
N ASP A 61 28.18 -1.11 -12.92
CA ASP A 61 27.78 -2.10 -13.93
C ASP A 61 26.35 -1.90 -14.48
N THR A 62 25.64 -0.85 -14.07
CA THR A 62 24.31 -0.55 -14.59
C THR A 62 24.42 0.11 -15.96
N PRO A 63 23.62 -0.31 -16.97
CA PRO A 63 23.68 0.27 -18.31
C PRO A 63 23.57 1.80 -18.33
N PRO A 64 24.36 2.51 -19.16
CA PRO A 64 24.24 3.95 -19.32
C PRO A 64 22.81 4.38 -19.69
N GLY A 65 22.28 5.41 -19.04
CA GLY A 65 20.93 5.94 -19.28
C GLY A 65 19.78 5.12 -18.67
N ALA A 66 20.07 4.06 -17.91
CA ALA A 66 19.04 3.37 -17.14
C ALA A 66 18.52 4.25 -16.00
N ALA A 67 17.20 4.27 -15.78
CA ALA A 67 16.61 5.00 -14.66
C ALA A 67 16.99 4.36 -13.32
N ARG A 68 17.49 5.19 -12.38
CA ARG A 68 17.99 4.77 -11.07
C ARG A 68 17.23 5.51 -9.97
N PHE A 69 16.90 4.81 -8.89
CA PHE A 69 16.05 5.30 -7.81
C PHE A 69 16.61 4.90 -6.45
N ALA A 70 16.43 5.73 -5.43
CA ALA A 70 16.88 5.39 -4.07
C ALA A 70 15.94 4.39 -3.40
N ASP A 71 14.64 4.50 -3.68
CA ASP A 71 13.57 3.74 -3.06
C ASP A 71 12.39 3.51 -4.02
N ALA A 72 11.51 2.62 -3.59
CA ALA A 72 10.29 2.27 -4.29
C ALA A 72 9.21 1.89 -3.27
N THR A 73 7.95 1.96 -3.67
CA THR A 73 6.81 1.58 -2.83
C THR A 73 5.97 0.54 -3.54
N PHE A 74 5.69 -0.57 -2.86
CA PHE A 74 4.58 -1.46 -3.19
C PHE A 74 3.28 -0.78 -2.77
N GLN A 75 2.30 -0.75 -3.66
CA GLN A 75 1.01 -0.11 -3.43
C GLN A 75 -0.14 -1.00 -3.91
N ALA A 76 -1.09 -1.28 -3.03
CA ALA A 76 -2.40 -1.82 -3.38
C ALA A 76 -3.48 -0.79 -3.05
N VAL A 77 -4.41 -0.58 -3.99
CA VAL A 77 -5.50 0.39 -3.87
C VAL A 77 -6.82 -0.34 -3.93
N PHE A 78 -7.69 -0.07 -2.96
CA PHE A 78 -9.04 -0.60 -2.88
C PHE A 78 -10.03 0.55 -3.00
N GLN A 79 -11.04 0.36 -3.85
CA GLN A 79 -12.21 1.23 -3.85
C GLN A 79 -13.05 0.93 -2.61
N VAL A 80 -13.51 1.99 -1.94
CA VAL A 80 -14.32 1.89 -0.75
C VAL A 80 -15.72 2.38 -1.08
N GLU A 81 -16.72 1.55 -0.81
CA GLU A 81 -18.11 1.97 -0.81
C GLU A 81 -18.50 2.47 0.59
N GLY A 82 -18.89 3.73 0.68
CA GLY A 82 -19.18 4.39 1.96
C GLY A 82 -17.91 4.84 2.70
N ASP A 83 -18.04 5.04 4.01
CA ASP A 83 -16.96 5.54 4.85
C ASP A 83 -16.35 4.43 5.70
N LEU A 84 -15.00 4.33 5.66
CA LEU A 84 -14.25 3.49 6.59
C LEU A 84 -13.81 4.28 7.82
N PRO A 85 -14.06 3.76 9.03
CA PRO A 85 -13.73 4.47 10.26
C PRO A 85 -12.20 4.50 10.47
N LEU A 86 -11.65 5.67 10.80
CA LEU A 86 -10.21 5.84 11.10
C LEU A 86 -9.66 4.85 12.16
N PRO A 87 -10.41 4.47 13.22
CA PRO A 87 -9.96 3.45 14.17
C PRO A 87 -9.57 2.11 13.53
N LEU A 88 -10.25 1.67 12.46
CA LEU A 88 -9.91 0.44 11.74
C LEU A 88 -8.49 0.52 11.14
N VAL A 89 -8.20 1.65 10.50
CA VAL A 89 -6.89 1.91 9.88
C VAL A 89 -5.80 2.02 10.95
N ASN A 90 -6.09 2.70 12.07
CA ASN A 90 -5.17 2.80 13.18
C ASN A 90 -4.86 1.43 13.81
N GLN A 91 -5.87 0.56 13.95
CA GLN A 91 -5.68 -0.79 14.47
C GLN A 91 -4.74 -1.62 13.59
N TRP A 92 -4.87 -1.53 12.27
CA TRP A 92 -3.90 -2.14 11.36
C TRP A 92 -2.48 -1.62 11.62
N ASN A 93 -2.29 -0.30 11.59
CA ASN A 93 -0.97 0.32 11.72
C ASN A 93 -0.34 0.06 13.10
N ALA A 94 -1.14 -0.08 14.16
CA ALA A 94 -0.66 -0.41 15.50
C ALA A 94 -0.18 -1.86 15.62
N THR A 95 -0.65 -2.76 14.75
CA THR A 95 -0.39 -4.21 14.84
C THR A 95 0.51 -4.74 13.73
N ARG A 96 0.90 -3.91 12.75
CA ARG A 96 1.74 -4.29 11.60
C ARG A 96 2.90 -3.34 11.44
N ARG A 97 4.11 -3.89 11.31
CA ARG A 97 5.37 -3.12 11.31
C ARG A 97 5.90 -2.77 9.91
N PHE A 98 5.43 -3.46 8.88
CA PHE A 98 6.04 -3.42 7.54
C PHE A 98 5.10 -2.88 6.46
N ALA A 99 3.92 -2.39 6.81
CA ALA A 99 3.05 -1.71 5.85
C ALA A 99 2.20 -0.66 6.54
N ARG A 100 1.91 0.41 5.82
CA ARG A 100 0.98 1.46 6.24
C ARG A 100 -0.33 1.31 5.49
N LEU A 101 -1.41 1.23 6.24
CA LEU A 101 -2.76 1.40 5.71
C LEU A 101 -3.18 2.87 5.91
N HIS A 102 -3.77 3.48 4.89
CA HIS A 102 -4.27 4.86 4.96
C HIS A 102 -5.44 5.06 4.01
N LEU A 103 -6.20 6.13 4.24
CA LEU A 103 -7.38 6.50 3.46
C LEU A 103 -7.11 7.76 2.65
N LEU A 104 -7.59 7.74 1.40
CA LEU A 104 -7.88 8.93 0.60
C LEU A 104 -9.40 8.94 0.33
N PRO A 105 -9.98 10.05 -0.19
CA PRO A 105 -11.41 10.07 -0.52
C PRO A 105 -11.80 8.89 -1.43
N GLY A 106 -12.66 7.99 -0.91
CA GLY A 106 -13.13 6.79 -1.61
C GLY A 106 -12.11 5.65 -1.77
N LEU A 107 -10.90 5.79 -1.24
CA LEU A 107 -9.82 4.82 -1.44
C LEU A 107 -9.19 4.37 -0.12
N LEU A 108 -8.96 3.06 -0.01
CA LEU A 108 -8.10 2.48 1.00
C LEU A 108 -6.79 2.04 0.35
N MET A 109 -5.66 2.43 0.92
CA MET A 109 -4.35 2.22 0.33
C MET A 109 -3.43 1.49 1.30
N LEU A 110 -2.85 0.39 0.84
CA LEU A 110 -1.80 -0.35 1.53
C LEU A 110 -0.46 -0.08 0.84
N ASN A 111 0.47 0.51 1.58
CA ASN A 111 1.82 0.81 1.09
C ASN A 111 2.89 0.08 1.90
N MET A 112 3.90 -0.44 1.21
CA MET A 112 5.16 -0.89 1.82
C MET A 112 6.33 -0.29 1.04
N ASP A 113 7.16 0.48 1.75
CA ASP A 113 8.32 1.16 1.18
C ASP A 113 9.57 0.27 1.27
N ILE A 114 10.43 0.34 0.26
CA ILE A 114 11.73 -0.33 0.20
C ILE A 114 12.81 0.67 -0.20
N ILE A 115 14.02 0.53 0.33
CA ILE A 115 15.13 1.45 0.08
C ILE A 115 16.41 0.66 -0.23
N ALA A 116 17.20 1.14 -1.19
CA ALA A 116 18.49 0.55 -1.57
C ALA A 116 19.71 1.34 -1.09
N LEU A 117 19.51 2.52 -0.48
CA LEU A 117 20.59 3.32 0.08
C LEU A 117 21.37 2.52 1.13
N GLY A 118 22.70 2.50 1.00
CA GLY A 118 23.58 1.70 1.86
C GLY A 118 23.86 0.29 1.35
N GLY A 119 23.23 -0.13 0.24
CA GLY A 119 23.48 -1.41 -0.41
C GLY A 119 22.54 -2.51 0.06
N VAL A 120 21.88 -3.17 -0.91
CA VAL A 120 20.99 -4.32 -0.67
C VAL A 120 21.36 -5.48 -1.57
N THR A 121 21.14 -6.71 -1.12
CA THR A 121 21.38 -7.91 -1.94
C THR A 121 20.15 -8.24 -2.79
N SER A 122 20.32 -9.05 -3.84
CA SER A 122 19.16 -9.61 -4.57
C SER A 122 18.23 -10.44 -3.67
N ASP A 123 18.78 -11.10 -2.66
CA ASP A 123 18.00 -11.86 -1.67
C ASP A 123 17.17 -10.96 -0.76
N HIS A 124 17.70 -9.77 -0.41
CA HIS A 124 16.92 -8.75 0.28
C HIS A 124 15.69 -8.35 -0.54
N LEU A 125 15.85 -8.08 -1.84
CA LEU A 125 14.72 -7.68 -2.71
C LEU A 125 13.68 -8.80 -2.87
N ARG A 126 14.12 -10.06 -2.99
CA ARG A 126 13.22 -11.22 -2.96
C ARG A 126 12.47 -11.33 -1.62
N ALA A 127 13.17 -11.09 -0.50
CA ALA A 127 12.54 -11.10 0.81
C ALA A 127 11.47 -10.01 0.93
N GLN A 128 11.71 -8.81 0.39
CA GLN A 128 10.69 -7.76 0.32
C GLN A 128 9.45 -8.22 -0.44
N ALA A 129 9.61 -8.87 -1.59
CA ALA A 129 8.47 -9.43 -2.35
C ALA A 129 7.68 -10.46 -1.53
N GLY A 130 8.36 -11.31 -0.74
CA GLY A 130 7.71 -12.25 0.17
C GLY A 130 6.99 -11.59 1.35
N ILE A 131 7.56 -10.52 1.92
CA ILE A 131 6.92 -9.74 2.99
C ILE A 131 5.66 -9.06 2.45
N TRP A 132 5.73 -8.49 1.25
CA TRP A 132 4.56 -7.92 0.56
C TRP A 132 3.43 -8.93 0.42
N ASP A 133 3.74 -10.14 -0.04
CA ASP A 133 2.76 -11.21 -0.21
C ASP A 133 2.01 -11.50 1.09
N GLN A 134 2.75 -11.68 2.18
CA GLN A 134 2.18 -11.95 3.50
C GLN A 134 1.35 -10.78 4.01
N LEU A 135 1.78 -9.53 3.78
CA LEU A 135 1.03 -8.34 4.18
C LEU A 135 -0.31 -8.24 3.46
N VAL A 136 -0.35 -8.56 2.16
CA VAL A 136 -1.60 -8.58 1.39
C VAL A 136 -2.55 -9.64 1.94
N GLN A 137 -2.05 -10.85 2.20
CA GLN A 137 -2.85 -11.92 2.82
C GLN A 137 -3.38 -11.52 4.21
N HIS A 138 -2.54 -10.91 5.04
CA HIS A 138 -2.94 -10.40 6.35
C HIS A 138 -4.00 -9.30 6.25
N LEU A 139 -3.92 -8.41 5.25
CA LEU A 139 -4.91 -7.36 5.05
C LEU A 139 -6.27 -7.95 4.67
N ILE A 140 -6.29 -8.91 3.75
CA ILE A 140 -7.52 -9.60 3.36
C ILE A 140 -8.19 -10.25 4.58
N ALA A 141 -7.41 -10.97 5.40
CA ALA A 141 -7.91 -11.61 6.60
C ALA A 141 -8.45 -10.58 7.62
N PHE A 142 -7.70 -9.51 7.86
CA PHE A 142 -8.09 -8.42 8.75
C PHE A 142 -9.40 -7.75 8.31
N LEU A 143 -9.52 -7.37 7.04
CA LEU A 143 -10.74 -6.73 6.52
C LEU A 143 -11.95 -7.67 6.59
N ARG A 144 -11.76 -8.96 6.28
CA ARG A 144 -12.84 -9.96 6.38
C ARG A 144 -13.35 -10.13 7.81
N GLU A 145 -12.46 -9.99 8.79
CA GLU A 145 -12.82 -10.07 10.20
C GLU A 145 -13.51 -8.80 10.71
N GLU A 146 -12.98 -7.62 10.36
CA GLU A 146 -13.41 -6.36 10.96
C GLU A 146 -14.63 -5.73 10.27
N LEU A 147 -14.76 -5.81 8.94
CA LEU A 147 -15.85 -5.18 8.21
C LEU A 147 -17.25 -5.65 8.69
N PRO A 148 -17.50 -6.95 8.96
CA PRO A 148 -18.79 -7.39 9.50
C PRO A 148 -19.08 -6.86 10.91
N LYS A 149 -18.05 -6.58 11.72
CA LYS A 149 -18.22 -6.02 13.08
C LYS A 149 -18.67 -4.56 12.99
N LEU A 150 -18.14 -3.81 12.03
CA LEU A 150 -18.54 -2.43 11.77
C LEU A 150 -20.01 -2.33 11.32
N ALA A 151 -20.45 -3.22 10.42
CA ALA A 151 -21.85 -3.25 9.95
C ALA A 151 -22.86 -3.51 11.08
N LYS A 152 -22.47 -4.26 12.12
CA LYS A 152 -23.32 -4.52 13.30
C LYS A 152 -23.30 -3.40 14.34
N ALA A 153 -22.28 -2.55 14.31
CA ALA A 153 -22.06 -1.49 15.29
C ALA A 153 -22.71 -0.15 14.92
N SER A 154 -23.14 0.05 13.66
CA SER A 154 -23.92 1.21 13.25
C SER A 154 -25.36 1.13 13.80
N PRO A 155 -25.77 1.97 14.76
CA PRO A 155 -27.16 2.05 15.17
C PRO A 155 -27.93 2.82 14.10
N VAL A 156 -29.15 2.37 13.79
CA VAL A 156 -30.16 3.24 13.16
C VAL A 156 -30.32 4.44 14.08
N VAL A 157 -29.98 5.63 13.59
CA VAL A 157 -30.25 6.88 14.32
C VAL A 157 -31.77 7.02 14.40
N GLU A 158 -32.36 6.65 15.53
CA GLU A 158 -33.75 6.98 15.81
C GLU A 158 -33.88 8.51 15.86
N PRO A 159 -34.85 9.11 15.15
CA PRO A 159 -35.07 10.54 15.22
C PRO A 159 -35.43 10.92 16.66
N VAL A 160 -34.68 11.86 17.21
CA VAL A 160 -34.98 12.46 18.52
C VAL A 160 -36.41 13.05 18.45
N PRO A 161 -37.34 12.63 19.32
CA PRO A 161 -38.67 13.21 19.35
C PRO A 161 -38.57 14.71 19.65
N GLU A 162 -39.11 15.52 18.76
CA GLU A 162 -39.23 16.96 18.90
C GLU A 162 -40.03 17.25 20.17
N GLN A 163 -39.36 17.72 21.23
CA GLN A 163 -40.02 18.13 22.47
C GLN A 163 -40.92 19.32 22.16
N GLN A 164 -42.24 19.08 22.18
CA GLN A 164 -43.26 20.12 22.10
C GLN A 164 -43.02 21.17 23.20
N ALA A 165 -42.77 22.41 22.78
CA ALA A 165 -42.69 23.56 23.66
C ALA A 165 -44.04 23.76 24.38
N PRO A 166 -44.04 24.12 25.69
CA PRO A 166 -45.29 24.34 26.41
C PRO A 166 -46.01 25.57 25.84
N SER A 167 -47.29 25.39 25.53
CA SER A 167 -48.21 26.46 25.14
C SER A 167 -48.33 27.48 26.26
N ALA A 168 -47.91 28.72 26.00
CA ALA A 168 -48.26 29.85 26.86
C ALA A 168 -49.74 30.20 26.65
N SER A 169 -50.61 29.56 27.42
CA SER A 169 -51.92 30.10 27.78
C SER A 169 -51.95 30.24 29.29
N ASP A 170 -51.92 31.49 29.75
CA ASP A 170 -52.70 32.03 30.88
C ASP A 170 -51.93 33.17 31.55
N ALA A 171 -52.31 34.40 31.20
CA ALA A 171 -52.40 35.49 32.15
C ALA A 171 -53.40 36.52 31.59
N ALA A 172 -54.50 36.66 32.34
CA ALA A 172 -55.56 37.65 32.19
C ALA A 172 -55.06 39.08 32.48
#